data_AF-A0A7G9FC92-F1
#
_entry.id   AF-A0A7G9FC92-F1
#
_cell.length_a   1.000
_cell.length_b   1.000
_cell.length_c   1.000
_cell.angle_alpha   90.00
_cell.angle_beta   90.00
_cell.angle_gamma   90.00
#
_symmetry.space_group_name_H-M   'P 1'
#
loop_
_entity.id
_entity.type
_entity.pdbx_description
1 polymer ?
#
loop_
_entity_poly.entity_id
_entity_poly.type
_entity_poly.pdbx_seq_one_letter_code
_entity_poly.pdbx_strand_id
1 'polypeptide(L)'
;MYNIEPKYDVANFEKYDQFESLDGIKSFKNLQIGDVIRWQGVEIATGEVNNHVQIYAGNGYVWESTLSTTNQSGVRYWTLSSIRNWYRNNTTYKVDYFRYKKGNK
;
A
#
# COMPACT_ATOMS: atom_id res chain seq x y z
N MET A 1 7.44 1.16 -27.03
CA MET A 1 7.50 1.04 -25.55
C MET A 1 7.85 2.41 -25.02
N TYR A 2 6.96 3.06 -24.27
CA TYR A 2 7.25 4.39 -23.72
C TYR A 2 8.23 4.22 -22.56
N ASN A 3 9.42 4.78 -22.72
CA ASN A 3 10.51 4.76 -21.75
C ASN A 3 10.21 5.80 -20.64
N ILE A 4 9.18 5.54 -19.84
CA ILE A 4 8.87 6.36 -18.67
C ILE A 4 9.82 5.92 -17.57
N GLU A 5 10.81 6.76 -17.28
CA GLU A 5 11.71 6.58 -16.16
C GLU A 5 10.88 6.63 -14.86
N PRO A 6 10.77 5.53 -14.08
CA PRO A 6 9.94 5.51 -12.89
C PRO A 6 10.58 6.38 -11.80
N LYS A 7 10.13 7.63 -11.66
CA LYS A 7 10.50 8.54 -10.56
C LYS A 7 9.70 8.25 -9.28
N TYR A 8 9.52 6.97 -8.91
CA TYR A 8 8.66 6.58 -7.79
C TYR A 8 9.49 6.17 -6.58
N ASP A 9 10.19 7.12 -5.97
CA ASP A 9 10.96 6.85 -4.75
C ASP A 9 10.14 7.10 -3.47
N VAL A 10 8.90 7.60 -3.59
CA VAL A 10 8.06 7.86 -2.42
C VAL A 10 6.57 7.74 -2.73
N ALA A 11 5.86 6.99 -1.90
CA ALA A 11 4.42 6.72 -1.99
C ALA A 11 3.56 7.94 -1.59
N ASN A 12 3.69 9.07 -2.29
CA ASN A 12 3.04 10.37 -1.95
C ASN A 12 1.68 10.57 -2.65
N PHE A 13 0.74 9.64 -2.48
CA PHE A 13 -0.55 9.65 -3.19
C PHE A 13 -1.38 10.93 -2.98
N GLU A 14 -1.24 11.57 -1.83
CA GLU A 14 -1.93 12.82 -1.50
C GLU A 14 -1.55 14.01 -2.41
N LYS A 15 -0.43 13.92 -3.13
CA LYS A 15 0.02 14.98 -4.06
C LYS A 15 -0.64 14.89 -5.44
N TYR A 16 -1.38 13.80 -5.70
CA TYR A 16 -1.94 13.49 -7.01
C TYR A 16 -3.46 13.61 -6.97
N ASP A 17 -4.02 14.47 -7.83
CA ASP A 17 -5.46 14.76 -7.87
C ASP A 17 -6.30 13.55 -8.28
N GLN A 18 -5.70 12.57 -8.97
CA GLN A 18 -6.34 11.33 -9.37
C GLN A 18 -6.60 10.39 -8.20
N PHE A 19 -6.10 10.68 -7.00
CA PHE A 19 -6.37 9.92 -5.79
C PHE A 19 -7.18 10.73 -4.79
N GLU A 20 -8.08 10.06 -4.07
CA GLU A 20 -8.72 10.58 -2.87
C GLU A 20 -8.20 9.83 -1.64
N SER A 21 -7.95 10.56 -0.55
CA SER A 21 -7.71 9.95 0.76
C SER A 21 -9.04 9.41 1.30
N LEU A 22 -9.04 8.16 1.75
CA LEU A 22 -10.17 7.52 2.42
C LEU A 22 -9.99 7.65 3.93
N ASP A 23 -10.25 8.86 4.45
CA ASP A 23 -10.15 9.12 5.88
C ASP A 23 -11.22 8.34 6.66
N GLY A 24 -10.86 7.78 7.83
CA GLY A 24 -11.83 7.16 8.73
C GLY A 24 -12.27 5.73 8.38
N ILE A 25 -11.52 4.99 7.56
CA ILE A 25 -11.71 3.54 7.38
C ILE A 25 -11.55 2.83 8.74
N LYS A 26 -12.68 2.41 9.34
CA LYS A 26 -12.71 1.66 10.61
C LYS A 26 -12.67 0.13 10.41
N SER A 27 -12.86 -0.33 9.17
CA SER A 27 -12.93 -1.74 8.80
C SER A 27 -12.55 -1.97 7.35
N PHE A 28 -11.89 -3.09 7.07
CA PHE A 28 -11.52 -3.50 5.71
C PHE A 28 -12.72 -3.81 4.81
N LYS A 29 -13.91 -4.01 5.39
CA LYS A 29 -15.15 -4.16 4.62
C LYS A 29 -15.52 -2.90 3.84
N ASN A 30 -14.95 -1.75 4.20
CA ASN A 30 -15.19 -0.48 3.52
C ASN A 30 -14.27 -0.29 2.29
N LEU A 31 -13.31 -1.19 2.09
CA LEU A 31 -12.40 -1.16 0.95
C LEU A 31 -13.04 -1.77 -0.29
N GLN A 32 -12.71 -1.20 -1.44
CA GLN A 32 -13.08 -1.67 -2.77
C GLN A 32 -11.84 -2.19 -3.50
N ILE A 33 -12.05 -3.16 -4.41
CA ILE A 33 -10.97 -3.70 -5.23
C ILE A 33 -10.27 -2.53 -5.96
N GLY A 34 -8.95 -2.45 -5.83
CA GLY A 34 -8.13 -1.39 -6.40
C GLY A 34 -7.78 -0.26 -5.43
N ASP A 35 -8.39 -0.20 -4.24
CA ASP A 35 -7.97 0.75 -3.20
C ASP A 35 -6.52 0.50 -2.80
N VAL A 36 -5.76 1.58 -2.63
CA VAL A 36 -4.34 1.54 -2.25
C VAL A 36 -4.23 1.67 -0.73
N ILE A 37 -3.43 0.80 -0.13
CA ILE A 37 -3.13 0.80 1.31
C ILE A 37 -1.66 1.18 1.46
N ARG A 38 -1.39 2.29 2.14
CA ARG A 38 -0.04 2.76 2.46
C ARG A 38 0.26 2.54 3.94
N TRP A 39 1.23 1.69 4.21
CA TRP A 39 1.79 1.45 5.54
C TRP A 39 3.03 2.34 5.73
N GLN A 40 2.98 3.24 6.70
CA GLN A 40 4.11 4.08 7.09
C GLN A 40 4.66 3.55 8.40
N GLY A 41 5.76 2.80 8.32
CA GLY A 41 6.54 2.41 9.47
C GLY A 41 7.57 3.48 9.80
N VAL A 42 7.84 3.69 11.09
CA VAL A 42 9.04 4.41 11.54
C VAL A 42 10.10 3.36 11.83
N GLU A 43 11.23 3.38 11.13
CA GLU A 43 12.40 2.62 11.52
C GLU A 43 13.01 3.27 12.76
N ILE A 44 12.79 2.67 13.94
CA ILE A 44 13.16 3.27 15.24
C ILE A 44 14.68 3.48 15.35
N ALA A 45 15.49 2.68 14.65
CA ALA A 45 16.94 2.74 14.71
C ALA A 45 17.55 3.86 13.85
N THR A 46 16.95 4.18 12.71
CA THR A 46 17.50 5.11 11.70
C THR A 46 16.67 6.39 11.56
N GLY A 47 15.44 6.40 12.08
CA GLY A 47 14.47 7.49 11.88
C GLY A 47 13.87 7.54 10.48
N GLU A 48 14.18 6.57 9.62
CA GLU A 48 13.65 6.51 8.25
C GLU A 48 12.21 6.02 8.23
N VAL A 49 11.40 6.57 7.32
CA VAL A 49 10.02 6.11 7.12
C VAL A 49 10.05 4.97 6.11
N ASN A 50 9.91 3.74 6.59
CA ASN A 50 9.70 2.59 5.72
C ASN A 50 8.25 2.65 5.19
N ASN A 51 8.12 3.03 3.92
CA ASN A 51 6.85 3.09 3.24
C ASN A 51 6.61 1.79 2.49
N HIS A 52 5.51 1.12 2.80
CA HIS A 52 5.07 -0.05 2.06
C HIS A 52 3.69 0.18 1.46
N VAL A 53 3.50 -0.28 0.23
CA VAL A 53 2.26 -0.04 -0.54
C VAL A 53 1.68 -1.33 -1.05
N GLN A 54 0.36 -1.45 -0.94
CA GLN A 54 -0.39 -2.61 -1.39
C GLN A 54 -1.70 -2.18 -2.05
N ILE A 55 -2.26 -3.06 -2.88
CA ILE A 55 -3.54 -2.85 -3.55
C ILE A 55 -4.54 -3.86 -2.98
N TYR A 56 -5.70 -3.39 -2.52
CA TYR A 56 -6.77 -4.26 -2.06
C TYR A 56 -7.33 -5.06 -3.24
N ALA A 57 -7.25 -6.38 -3.14
CA ALA A 57 -7.66 -7.30 -4.19
C ALA A 57 -9.08 -7.86 -3.97
N GLY A 58 -9.75 -7.45 -2.88
CA GLY A 58 -11.07 -7.92 -2.50
C GLY A 58 -11.04 -9.08 -1.51
N ASN A 59 -12.18 -9.37 -0.89
CA ASN A 59 -12.38 -10.51 0.02
C ASN A 59 -11.33 -10.64 1.15
N GLY A 60 -10.78 -9.52 1.63
CA GLY A 60 -9.76 -9.51 2.68
C GLY A 60 -8.34 -9.81 2.21
N TYR A 61 -8.06 -9.72 0.91
CA TYR A 61 -6.74 -9.95 0.33
C TYR A 61 -6.14 -8.70 -0.29
N VAL A 62 -4.81 -8.72 -0.47
CA VAL A 62 -4.03 -7.65 -1.10
C VAL A 62 -3.00 -8.20 -2.08
N TRP A 63 -2.64 -7.36 -3.05
CA TRP A 63 -1.47 -7.52 -3.90
C TRP A 63 -0.37 -6.55 -3.52
N GLU A 64 0.87 -7.03 -3.60
CA GLU A 64 2.05 -6.20 -3.44
C GLU A 64 3.18 -6.69 -4.36
N SER A 65 4.11 -5.79 -4.65
CA SER A 65 5.38 -6.19 -5.26
C SER A 65 6.29 -6.77 -4.17
N THR A 66 6.98 -7.86 -4.49
CA THR A 66 8.02 -8.40 -3.63
C THR A 66 9.29 -8.67 -4.42
N LEU A 67 10.41 -8.23 -3.85
CA LEU A 67 11.76 -8.65 -4.24
C LEU A 67 12.21 -9.65 -3.18
N SER A 68 12.00 -10.93 -3.45
CA SER A 68 12.62 -12.00 -2.65
C SER A 68 13.85 -12.50 -3.39
N THR A 69 14.98 -12.57 -2.68
CA THR A 69 16.22 -13.21 -3.17
C THR A 69 16.12 -14.73 -3.21
N THR A 70 15.05 -15.32 -2.67
CA THR A 70 14.89 -16.77 -2.53
C THR A 70 13.61 -17.31 -3.16
N ASN A 71 12.55 -16.51 -3.31
CA ASN A 71 11.25 -16.92 -3.83
C ASN A 71 10.71 -15.89 -4.83
N GLN A 72 11.22 -15.94 -6.07
CA GLN A 72 10.76 -15.20 -7.28
C GLN A 72 10.26 -13.76 -7.07
N SER A 73 10.99 -12.79 -7.64
CA SER A 73 10.49 -11.41 -7.77
C SER A 73 9.17 -11.37 -8.55
N GLY A 74 8.17 -10.66 -8.03
CA GLY A 74 6.87 -10.59 -8.68
C GLY A 74 5.76 -10.03 -7.81
N VAL A 75 4.52 -10.29 -8.22
CA VAL A 75 3.32 -9.92 -7.45
C VAL A 75 3.01 -11.02 -6.44
N ARG A 76 3.03 -10.67 -5.16
CA ARG A 76 2.59 -11.54 -4.08
C ARG A 76 1.13 -11.25 -3.72
N TYR A 77 0.37 -12.30 -3.47
CA TYR A 77 -1.00 -12.24 -2.97
C TYR A 77 -1.05 -12.70 -1.52
N TRP A 78 -1.65 -11.90 -0.64
CA TRP A 78 -1.62 -12.18 0.80
C TRP A 78 -2.90 -11.76 1.50
N THR A 79 -3.19 -12.37 2.65
CA THR A 79 -4.31 -12.03 3.52
C THR A 79 -4.01 -10.74 4.29
N LEU A 80 -4.90 -9.76 4.17
CA LEU A 80 -4.74 -8.44 4.80
C LEU A 80 -4.64 -8.51 6.33
N SER A 81 -5.31 -9.49 6.95
CA SER A 81 -5.22 -9.75 8.39
C SER A 81 -3.81 -10.16 8.83
N SER A 82 -3.15 -11.02 8.07
CA SER A 82 -1.78 -11.48 8.36
C SER A 82 -0.78 -10.33 8.29
N ILE A 83 -0.96 -9.44 7.32
CA ILE A 83 -0.13 -8.25 7.14
C ILE A 83 -0.30 -7.27 8.28
N ARG A 84 -1.55 -6.96 8.63
CA ARG A 84 -1.85 -6.07 9.75
C ARG A 84 -1.20 -6.59 11.04
N ASN A 85 -1.29 -7.90 11.29
CA ASN A 85 -0.67 -8.52 12.46
C ASN A 85 0.86 -8.43 12.40
N TRP A 86 1.45 -8.67 11.24
CA TRP A 86 2.90 -8.55 11.05
C TRP A 86 3.39 -7.12 11.33
N TYR A 87 2.76 -6.09 10.74
CA TYR A 87 3.13 -4.69 10.98
C TYR A 87 2.89 -4.25 12.43
N ARG A 88 1.78 -4.68 13.06
CA ARG A 88 1.46 -4.36 14.47
C ARG A 88 2.48 -4.91 15.45
N ASN A 89 3.02 -6.09 15.17
CA ASN A 89 3.95 -6.75 16.08
C ASN A 89 5.41 -6.28 15.88
N ASN A 90 5.74 -5.71 14.72
CA ASN A 90 7.13 -5.37 14.37
C ASN A 90 7.43 -3.87 14.31
N THR A 91 6.42 -2.98 14.28
CA THR A 91 6.63 -1.52 14.12
C THR A 91 5.46 -0.68 14.64
N THR A 92 5.74 0.55 15.07
CA THR A 92 4.70 1.61 15.19
C THR A 92 4.40 2.10 13.78
N TYR A 93 3.14 1.96 13.34
CA TYR A 93 2.76 2.31 11.97
C TYR A 93 1.54 3.24 11.92
N LYS A 94 1.54 4.13 10.92
CA LYS A 94 0.33 4.81 10.42
C LYS A 94 -0.13 4.09 9.15
N VAL A 95 -1.44 3.92 8.96
CA VAL A 95 -2.01 3.41 7.70
C VAL A 95 -2.88 4.48 7.09
N ASP A 96 -2.59 4.80 5.84
CA ASP A 96 -3.44 5.64 5.01
C ASP A 96 -4.03 4.80 3.88
N TYR A 97 -5.22 5.16 3.44
CA TYR A 97 -5.95 4.48 2.38
C TYR A 97 -6.28 5.48 1.28
N PHE A 98 -6.13 5.07 0.03
CA PHE A 98 -6.38 5.94 -1.12
C PHE A 98 -7.22 5.22 -2.16
N ARG A 99 -8.08 5.96 -2.86
CA ARG A 99 -8.84 5.45 -4.00
C ARG A 99 -8.53 6.24 -5.26
N TYR A 100 -8.38 5.53 -6.37
CA TYR A 100 -8.27 6.18 -7.68
C TYR A 100 -9.64 6.74 -8.08
N LYS A 101 -9.71 8.06 -8.28
CA LYS A 101 -10.88 8.73 -8.85
C LYS A 101 -10.97 8.31 -10.30
N LYS A 102 -11.86 7.36 -10.60
CA LYS A 102 -12.13 6.95 -11.97
C LYS A 102 -12.53 8.20 -12.76
N GLY A 103 -11.63 8.69 -13.61
CA GLY A 103 -11.92 9.85 -14.44
C GLY A 103 -13.15 9.58 -15.30
N ASN A 104 -14.06 10.55 -15.38
CA ASN A 104 -15.07 10.56 -16.43
C ASN A 104 -14.29 10.64 -17.75
N LYS A 105 -14.18 9.52 -18.45
CA LYS A 105 -13.71 9.51 -19.84
C LYS A 105 -14.74 10.19 -20.74
#